data_AF-A0A832ILG5-F1
#
_entry.id   AF-A0A832ILG5-F1
#
_cell.length_a   1.000
_cell.length_b   1.000
_cell.length_c   1.000
_cell.angle_alpha   90.00
_cell.angle_beta   90.00
_cell.angle_gamma   90.00
#
_symmetry.space_group_name_H-M   'P 1'
#
loop_
_entity.id
_entity.type
_entity.pdbx_description
1 polymer ?
#
loop_
_entity_poly.entity_id
_entity_poly.type
_entity_poly.pdbx_seq_one_letter_code
_entity_poly.pdbx_strand_id
1 'polypeptide(L)'
;MRKTWLVLMLIQVLFTSNRLIAGDDPRLSKGYREDKGGWIYIHLEGSAEEIGFQHGYLLASEIDDAMKALQHYLKVGTKKNWDFYRDSARRLFWPKLDKEYQDEIGGIVEGLLARGKRYDKYDVTALNGWIELAQYYLPSLRAKSKPGADVDKSPGNCSAFIATGSYTRDGEIVMGHNAWVDYVVGERWNVIADIVPLKGNRILMDAFPGFIHSGDDFAENSAGILITETTIAQFHGFDPKGIPEFERARKAEQYANSIDDFIRIMTNGNNGGYA
;
A
#
# COMPACT_ATOMS: atom_id res chain seq x y z
N MET A 1 32.07 -53.85 -37.39
CA MET A 1 31.45 -52.70 -38.07
C MET A 1 30.00 -52.55 -37.62
N ARG A 2 29.69 -51.55 -36.78
CA ARG A 2 28.37 -50.92 -36.63
C ARG A 2 28.58 -49.69 -35.73
N LYS A 3 28.65 -48.51 -36.35
CA LYS A 3 28.73 -47.22 -35.67
C LYS A 3 27.29 -46.72 -35.48
N THR A 4 26.82 -46.70 -34.25
CA THR A 4 25.54 -46.08 -33.88
C THR A 4 25.78 -44.60 -33.65
N TRP A 5 25.19 -43.74 -34.47
CA TRP A 5 25.23 -42.30 -34.30
C TRP A 5 24.10 -41.89 -33.34
N LEU A 6 24.45 -41.37 -32.16
CA LEU A 6 23.51 -40.62 -31.33
C LEU A 6 23.48 -39.17 -31.83
N VAL A 7 22.33 -38.75 -32.32
CA VAL A 7 22.03 -37.34 -32.60
C VAL A 7 21.47 -36.73 -31.31
N LEU A 8 22.25 -35.87 -30.67
CA LEU A 8 21.80 -35.02 -29.56
C LEU A 8 21.05 -33.82 -30.17
N MET A 9 19.72 -33.79 -30.03
CA MET A 9 18.94 -32.57 -30.24
C MET A 9 19.12 -31.66 -29.02
N LEU A 10 19.87 -30.55 -29.21
CA LEU A 10 19.83 -29.43 -28.28
C LEU A 10 18.47 -28.72 -28.44
N ILE A 11 17.60 -28.85 -27.43
CA ILE A 11 16.43 -28.00 -27.27
C ILE A 11 16.90 -26.72 -26.58
N GLN A 12 17.09 -25.64 -27.34
CA GLN A 12 17.23 -24.30 -26.76
C GLN A 12 15.87 -23.88 -26.21
N VAL A 13 15.72 -23.96 -24.89
CA VAL A 13 14.61 -23.32 -24.18
C VAL A 13 14.89 -21.82 -24.20
N LEU A 14 14.20 -21.11 -25.09
CA LEU A 14 14.12 -19.64 -25.07
C LEU A 14 13.37 -19.25 -23.79
N PHE A 15 14.09 -18.76 -22.79
CA PHE A 15 13.48 -17.96 -21.73
C PHE A 15 13.06 -16.63 -22.34
N THR A 16 11.85 -16.58 -22.90
CA THR A 16 11.20 -15.30 -23.19
C THR A 16 10.78 -14.71 -21.86
N SER A 17 11.54 -13.74 -21.36
CA SER A 17 11.00 -12.77 -20.41
C SER A 17 9.75 -12.17 -21.04
N ASN A 18 8.57 -12.50 -20.50
CA ASN A 18 7.33 -11.83 -20.88
C ASN A 18 7.42 -10.39 -20.36
N ARG A 19 8.14 -9.52 -21.08
CA ARG A 19 7.85 -8.09 -21.05
C ARG A 19 6.48 -7.98 -21.72
N LEU A 20 5.43 -7.91 -20.89
CA LEU A 20 4.14 -7.42 -21.33
C LEU A 20 4.41 -6.14 -22.10
N ILE A 21 4.07 -6.11 -23.39
CA ILE A 21 4.13 -4.90 -24.20
C ILE A 21 3.16 -3.94 -23.52
N ALA A 22 3.69 -3.01 -22.74
CA ALA A 22 2.97 -1.86 -22.23
C ALA A 22 2.31 -1.22 -23.45
N GLY A 23 0.99 -0.99 -23.40
CA GLY A 23 0.31 -0.23 -24.45
C GLY A 23 1.04 1.09 -24.68
N ASP A 24 0.95 1.65 -25.88
CA ASP A 24 1.66 2.87 -26.32
C ASP A 24 1.34 4.16 -25.52
N ASP A 25 0.81 4.06 -24.29
CA ASP A 25 0.59 5.19 -23.40
C ASP A 25 1.95 5.72 -22.89
N PRO A 26 2.31 6.98 -23.20
CA PRO A 26 3.61 7.55 -22.85
C PRO A 26 3.88 7.57 -21.34
N ARG A 27 2.82 7.54 -20.51
CA ARG A 27 2.95 7.49 -19.05
C ARG A 27 3.57 6.18 -18.56
N LEU A 28 3.60 5.12 -19.35
CA LEU A 28 4.25 3.85 -19.00
C LEU A 28 5.74 3.82 -19.30
N SER A 29 6.29 4.84 -19.96
CA SER A 29 7.67 4.82 -20.47
C SER A 29 8.75 4.62 -19.40
N LYS A 30 8.45 5.02 -18.15
CA LYS A 30 9.37 4.88 -17.02
C LYS A 30 8.99 3.76 -16.07
N GLY A 31 7.72 3.35 -16.04
CA GLY A 31 7.24 2.32 -15.13
C GLY A 31 7.56 0.91 -15.63
N TYR A 32 7.93 0.00 -14.72
CA TYR A 32 8.09 -1.42 -15.06
C TYR A 32 7.77 -2.33 -13.87
N ARG A 33 7.57 -3.63 -14.17
CA ARG A 33 7.28 -4.69 -13.22
C ARG A 33 8.24 -5.85 -13.38
N GLU A 34 8.66 -6.44 -12.27
CA GLU A 34 9.40 -7.70 -12.20
C GLU A 34 8.80 -8.62 -11.12
N ASP A 35 8.48 -9.85 -11.47
CA ASP A 35 7.97 -10.86 -10.54
C ASP A 35 9.11 -11.82 -10.15
N LYS A 36 9.40 -11.93 -8.85
CA LYS A 36 10.52 -12.77 -8.37
C LYS A 36 10.26 -13.33 -6.97
N GLY A 37 10.32 -14.65 -6.85
CA GLY A 37 10.30 -15.32 -5.54
C GLY A 37 9.02 -15.08 -4.72
N GLY A 38 7.87 -14.85 -5.37
CA GLY A 38 6.60 -14.54 -4.73
C GLY A 38 6.33 -13.04 -4.54
N TRP A 39 7.35 -12.20 -4.79
CA TRP A 39 7.23 -10.74 -4.74
C TRP A 39 6.98 -10.15 -6.13
N ILE A 40 6.26 -9.03 -6.15
CA ILE A 40 6.00 -8.21 -7.32
C ILE A 40 6.70 -6.88 -7.10
N TYR A 41 7.85 -6.71 -7.74
CA TYR A 41 8.54 -5.44 -7.78
C TYR A 41 7.92 -4.54 -8.83
N ILE A 42 7.58 -3.31 -8.46
CA ILE A 42 7.18 -2.25 -9.40
C ILE A 42 8.10 -1.05 -9.23
N HIS A 43 8.53 -0.49 -10.35
CA HIS A 43 9.15 0.82 -10.38
C HIS A 43 8.16 1.81 -10.98
N LEU A 44 7.95 2.92 -10.27
CA LEU A 44 7.03 3.99 -10.62
C LEU A 44 7.79 5.31 -10.63
N GLU A 45 7.68 6.11 -11.70
CA GLU A 45 8.40 7.37 -11.80
C GLU A 45 7.59 8.42 -12.56
N GLY A 46 7.53 9.64 -12.02
CA GLY A 46 6.91 10.78 -12.71
C GLY A 46 6.08 11.68 -11.80
N SER A 47 5.14 12.40 -12.41
CA SER A 47 4.10 13.12 -11.66
C SER A 47 3.21 12.15 -10.87
N ALA A 48 2.43 12.67 -9.93
CA ALA A 48 1.49 11.85 -9.18
C ALA A 48 0.51 11.10 -10.11
N GLU A 49 -0.01 11.75 -11.15
CA GLU A 49 -0.86 11.11 -12.15
C GLU A 49 -0.13 9.99 -12.92
N GLU A 50 1.14 10.20 -13.28
CA GLU A 50 1.95 9.19 -13.99
C GLU A 50 2.25 7.99 -13.10
N ILE A 51 2.68 8.22 -11.86
CA ILE A 51 2.91 7.19 -10.85
C ILE A 51 1.64 6.39 -10.61
N GLY A 52 0.52 7.08 -10.40
CA GLY A 52 -0.78 6.45 -10.24
C GLY A 52 -1.16 5.59 -11.44
N PHE A 53 -1.01 6.13 -12.65
CA PHE A 53 -1.32 5.39 -13.88
C PHE A 53 -0.47 4.13 -14.04
N GLN A 54 0.84 4.25 -13.82
CA GLN A 54 1.76 3.12 -13.86
C GLN A 54 1.38 2.06 -12.81
N HIS A 55 1.08 2.48 -11.58
CA HIS A 55 0.65 1.58 -10.50
C HIS A 55 -0.62 0.82 -10.91
N GLY A 56 -1.68 1.54 -11.26
CA GLY A 56 -2.97 0.95 -11.66
C GLY A 56 -2.86 0.03 -12.88
N TYR A 57 -1.98 0.36 -13.83
CA TYR A 57 -1.78 -0.44 -15.04
C TYR A 57 -0.97 -1.72 -14.77
N LEU A 58 0.16 -1.60 -14.07
CA LEU A 58 1.10 -2.71 -13.81
C LEU A 58 0.54 -3.73 -12.82
N LEU A 59 -0.31 -3.30 -11.89
CA LEU A 59 -0.95 -4.13 -10.86
C LEU A 59 -2.45 -4.35 -11.07
N ALA A 60 -2.98 -4.12 -12.29
CA ALA A 60 -4.43 -4.15 -12.50
C ALA A 60 -5.12 -5.47 -12.11
N SER A 61 -4.43 -6.61 -12.23
CA SER A 61 -5.00 -7.90 -11.87
C SER A 61 -4.98 -8.11 -10.36
N GLU A 62 -3.88 -7.71 -9.72
CA GLU A 62 -3.67 -7.80 -8.28
C GLU A 62 -4.59 -6.86 -7.51
N ILE A 63 -4.77 -5.62 -7.98
CA ILE A 63 -5.72 -4.67 -7.41
C ILE A 63 -7.16 -5.19 -7.54
N ASP A 64 -7.53 -5.74 -8.69
CA ASP A 64 -8.88 -6.30 -8.91
C ASP A 64 -9.17 -7.49 -8.00
N ASP A 65 -8.20 -8.40 -7.83
CA ASP A 65 -8.30 -9.52 -6.90
C ASP A 65 -8.38 -9.04 -5.44
N ALA A 66 -7.49 -8.13 -5.06
CA ALA A 66 -7.44 -7.57 -3.72
C ALA A 66 -8.73 -6.83 -3.34
N MET A 67 -9.28 -6.03 -4.25
CA MET A 67 -10.55 -5.35 -4.04
C MET A 67 -11.68 -6.34 -3.80
N LYS A 68 -11.78 -7.42 -4.59
CA LYS A 68 -12.82 -8.46 -4.44
C LYS A 68 -12.68 -9.22 -3.12
N ALA A 69 -11.45 -9.61 -2.76
CA ALA A 69 -11.18 -10.29 -1.51
C ALA A 69 -11.54 -9.41 -0.30
N LEU A 70 -11.13 -8.15 -0.32
CA LEU A 70 -11.41 -7.19 0.74
C LEU A 70 -12.92 -6.91 0.88
N GLN A 71 -13.63 -6.75 -0.23
CA GLN A 71 -15.10 -6.59 -0.21
C GLN A 71 -15.80 -7.76 0.47
N HIS A 72 -15.37 -9.00 0.20
CA HIS A 72 -15.90 -10.18 0.85
C HIS A 72 -15.54 -10.23 2.34
N TYR A 73 -14.25 -10.06 2.65
CA TYR A 73 -13.70 -10.07 4.00
C TYR A 73 -14.42 -9.06 4.91
N LEU A 74 -14.52 -7.80 4.48
CA LEU A 74 -15.17 -6.75 5.26
C LEU A 74 -16.67 -7.01 5.45
N LYS A 75 -17.35 -7.50 4.42
CA LYS A 75 -18.77 -7.86 4.51
C LYS A 75 -19.00 -8.96 5.55
N VAL A 76 -18.17 -9.99 5.55
CA VAL A 76 -18.27 -11.10 6.49
C VAL A 76 -17.91 -10.65 7.91
N GLY A 77 -16.78 -9.96 8.09
CA GLY A 77 -16.25 -9.56 9.40
C GLY A 77 -17.05 -8.45 10.07
N THR A 78 -17.45 -7.42 9.33
CA THR A 78 -18.06 -6.22 9.93
C THR A 78 -19.57 -6.11 9.75
N LYS A 79 -20.14 -6.95 8.87
CA LYS A 79 -21.54 -6.88 8.37
C LYS A 79 -21.86 -5.60 7.60
N LYS A 80 -20.85 -4.89 7.09
CA LYS A 80 -21.00 -3.72 6.20
C LYS A 80 -20.57 -4.10 4.79
N ASN A 81 -21.40 -3.75 3.80
CA ASN A 81 -21.07 -3.93 2.38
C ASN A 81 -20.12 -2.82 1.90
N TRP A 82 -19.51 -3.02 0.73
CA TRP A 82 -18.54 -2.09 0.16
C TRP A 82 -19.04 -0.65 0.00
N ASP A 83 -20.32 -0.46 -0.33
CA ASP A 83 -20.92 0.89 -0.45
C ASP A 83 -20.77 1.71 0.83
N PHE A 84 -20.84 1.08 2.01
CA PHE A 84 -20.60 1.77 3.29
C PHE A 84 -19.17 2.32 3.36
N TYR A 85 -18.18 1.56 2.91
CA TYR A 85 -16.78 1.96 2.92
C TYR A 85 -16.51 3.05 1.88
N ARG A 86 -17.02 2.89 0.66
CA ARG A 86 -16.94 3.92 -0.39
C ARG A 86 -17.56 5.24 0.06
N ASP A 87 -18.77 5.21 0.62
CA ASP A 87 -19.44 6.42 1.11
C ASP A 87 -18.74 7.04 2.33
N SER A 88 -18.09 6.23 3.15
CA SER A 88 -17.31 6.73 4.28
C SER A 88 -16.01 7.38 3.80
N ALA A 89 -15.25 6.72 2.92
CA ALA A 89 -14.05 7.27 2.29
C ALA A 89 -14.34 8.58 1.55
N ARG A 90 -15.41 8.62 0.75
CA ARG A 90 -15.87 9.81 0.03
C ARG A 90 -16.14 11.01 0.95
N ARG A 91 -16.72 10.78 2.13
CA ARG A 91 -17.10 11.87 3.06
C ARG A 91 -15.97 12.24 4.01
N LEU A 92 -15.21 11.25 4.49
CA LEU A 92 -14.28 11.41 5.59
C LEU A 92 -12.84 11.62 5.12
N PHE A 93 -12.44 10.98 4.02
CA PHE A 93 -11.04 10.91 3.60
C PHE A 93 -10.78 11.73 2.34
N TRP A 94 -11.49 11.44 1.25
CA TRP A 94 -11.27 12.09 -0.05
C TRP A 94 -11.14 13.62 0.02
N PRO A 95 -12.00 14.37 0.74
CA PRO A 95 -11.91 15.83 0.79
C PRO A 95 -10.71 16.38 1.57
N LYS A 96 -9.99 15.51 2.30
CA LYS A 96 -8.85 15.87 3.15
C LYS A 96 -7.51 15.42 2.60
N LEU A 97 -7.52 14.66 1.50
CA LEU A 97 -6.30 14.31 0.80
C LEU A 97 -5.76 15.54 0.08
N ASP A 98 -4.45 15.75 0.16
CA ASP A 98 -3.76 16.72 -0.65
C ASP A 98 -3.97 16.38 -2.14
N LYS A 99 -3.94 17.42 -2.97
CA LYS A 99 -4.19 17.29 -4.41
C LYS A 99 -3.25 16.28 -5.07
N GLU A 100 -2.00 16.20 -4.62
CA GLU A 100 -1.01 15.22 -5.10
C GLU A 100 -1.51 13.77 -4.95
N TYR A 101 -2.07 13.40 -3.80
CA TYR A 101 -2.55 12.04 -3.57
C TYR A 101 -3.93 11.77 -4.18
N GLN A 102 -4.75 12.81 -4.35
CA GLN A 102 -5.94 12.73 -5.20
C GLN A 102 -5.57 12.44 -6.65
N ASP A 103 -4.47 13.01 -7.15
CA ASP A 103 -3.96 12.82 -8.50
C ASP A 103 -3.35 11.44 -8.68
N GLU A 104 -2.60 10.95 -7.69
CA GLU A 104 -2.08 9.57 -7.68
C GLU A 104 -3.21 8.53 -7.69
N ILE A 105 -4.21 8.69 -6.82
CA ILE A 105 -5.41 7.83 -6.80
C ILE A 105 -6.18 7.93 -8.13
N GLY A 106 -6.29 9.13 -8.70
CA GLY A 106 -6.88 9.35 -10.02
C GLY A 106 -6.14 8.59 -11.13
N GLY A 107 -4.81 8.64 -11.12
CA GLY A 107 -3.95 7.88 -12.01
C GLY A 107 -4.20 6.37 -11.88
N ILE A 108 -4.29 5.84 -10.66
CA ILE A 108 -4.57 4.41 -10.42
C ILE A 108 -5.87 3.99 -11.12
N VAL A 109 -6.92 4.80 -10.98
CA VAL A 109 -8.22 4.56 -11.64
C VAL A 109 -8.08 4.51 -13.16
N GLU A 110 -7.31 5.44 -13.75
CA GLU A 110 -7.08 5.46 -15.19
C GLU A 110 -6.26 4.25 -15.66
N GLY A 111 -5.23 3.85 -14.91
CA GLY A 111 -4.42 2.67 -15.20
C GLY A 111 -5.24 1.37 -15.14
N LEU A 112 -6.10 1.25 -14.13
CA LEU A 112 -7.07 0.15 -14.01
C LEU A 112 -8.01 0.11 -15.21
N LEU A 113 -8.55 1.26 -15.60
CA LEU A 113 -9.46 1.38 -16.74
C LEU A 113 -8.78 0.97 -18.05
N ALA A 114 -7.52 1.37 -18.26
CA ALA A 114 -6.73 0.98 -19.42
C ALA A 114 -6.50 -0.54 -19.52
N ARG A 115 -6.62 -1.26 -18.40
CA ARG A 115 -6.59 -2.74 -18.31
C ARG A 115 -7.98 -3.37 -18.22
N GLY A 116 -9.04 -2.60 -18.47
CA GLY A 116 -10.43 -3.06 -18.50
C GLY A 116 -11.05 -3.28 -17.11
N LYS A 117 -10.41 -2.82 -16.04
CA LYS A 117 -10.93 -2.88 -14.66
C LYS A 117 -11.64 -1.58 -14.33
N ARG A 118 -12.89 -1.65 -13.89
CA ARG A 118 -13.73 -0.46 -13.67
C ARG A 118 -13.91 -0.22 -12.18
N TYR A 119 -13.13 0.71 -11.66
CA TYR A 119 -13.21 1.24 -10.30
C TYR A 119 -13.25 2.77 -10.38
N ASP A 120 -13.69 3.43 -9.31
CA ASP A 120 -13.57 4.89 -9.21
C ASP A 120 -12.64 5.31 -8.07
N LYS A 121 -12.40 6.62 -7.96
CA LYS A 121 -11.54 7.19 -6.93
C LYS A 121 -11.99 6.85 -5.51
N TYR A 122 -13.28 6.65 -5.27
CA TYR A 122 -13.80 6.30 -3.95
C TYR A 122 -13.58 4.82 -3.63
N ASP A 123 -13.57 3.93 -4.63
CA ASP A 123 -13.10 2.55 -4.45
C ASP A 123 -11.64 2.55 -3.98
N VAL A 124 -10.74 3.24 -4.69
CA VAL A 124 -9.30 3.27 -4.37
C VAL A 124 -9.02 4.02 -3.06
N THR A 125 -9.77 5.08 -2.75
CA THR A 125 -9.67 5.76 -1.43
C THR A 125 -10.15 4.86 -0.30
N ALA A 126 -11.25 4.12 -0.50
CA ALA A 126 -11.75 3.17 0.50
C ALA A 126 -10.80 1.99 0.68
N LEU A 127 -10.13 1.55 -0.39
CA LEU A 127 -9.05 0.58 -0.34
C LEU A 127 -7.91 1.09 0.54
N ASN A 128 -7.37 2.29 0.28
CA ASN A 128 -6.24 2.82 1.06
C ASN A 128 -6.56 3.03 2.55
N GLY A 129 -7.79 3.43 2.88
CA GLY A 129 -8.22 3.69 4.26
C GLY A 129 -9.03 2.59 4.91
N TRP A 130 -9.04 1.35 4.39
CA TRP A 130 -9.98 0.32 4.86
C TRP A 130 -9.76 -0.04 6.33
N ILE A 131 -8.50 -0.05 6.79
CA ILE A 131 -8.12 -0.37 8.16
C ILE A 131 -8.73 0.65 9.12
N GLU A 132 -8.52 1.94 8.85
CA GLU A 132 -9.11 3.04 9.61
C GLU A 132 -10.64 2.97 9.63
N LEU A 133 -11.27 2.70 8.49
CA LEU A 133 -12.74 2.64 8.39
C LEU A 133 -13.33 1.45 9.15
N ALA A 134 -12.72 0.27 9.02
CA ALA A 134 -13.23 -0.97 9.59
C ALA A 134 -12.92 -1.09 11.09
N GLN A 135 -11.72 -0.71 11.51
CA GLN A 135 -11.19 -0.96 12.84
C GLN A 135 -11.28 0.24 13.79
N TYR A 136 -11.52 1.46 13.29
CA TYR A 136 -11.59 2.67 14.13
C TYR A 136 -12.91 3.44 13.94
N TYR A 137 -13.25 3.81 12.70
CA TYR A 137 -14.48 4.56 12.43
C TYR A 137 -15.73 3.76 12.78
N LEU A 138 -15.84 2.52 12.31
CA LEU A 138 -17.03 1.69 12.56
C LEU A 138 -17.24 1.41 14.06
N PRO A 139 -16.22 1.04 14.86
CA PRO A 139 -16.33 1.00 16.32
C PRO A 139 -16.79 2.33 16.92
N SER A 140 -16.23 3.47 16.49
CA SER A 140 -16.65 4.78 17.00
C SER A 140 -18.14 5.08 16.78
N LEU A 141 -18.74 4.60 15.67
CA LEU A 141 -20.17 4.70 15.41
C LEU A 141 -20.99 3.80 16.36
N ARG A 142 -20.49 2.59 16.65
CA ARG A 142 -21.15 1.65 17.58
C ARG A 142 -21.13 2.21 19.00
N ALA A 143 -19.99 2.73 19.46
CA ALA A 143 -19.85 3.36 20.76
C ALA A 143 -20.80 4.55 20.97
N LYS A 144 -20.95 5.42 19.96
CA LYS A 144 -21.93 6.51 19.98
C LYS A 144 -23.38 6.02 20.05
N SER A 145 -23.68 4.88 19.42
CA SER A 145 -25.03 4.34 19.37
C SER A 145 -25.39 3.55 20.64
N LYS A 146 -24.41 2.95 21.30
CA LYS A 146 -24.54 2.16 22.53
C LYS A 146 -23.27 2.33 23.40
N PRO A 147 -23.30 3.21 24.42
CA PRO A 147 -22.17 3.35 25.35
C PRO A 147 -21.80 2.01 25.99
N GLY A 148 -20.51 1.65 25.95
CA GLY A 148 -20.00 0.37 26.47
C GLY A 148 -20.02 -0.81 25.47
N ALA A 149 -20.43 -0.60 24.21
CA ALA A 149 -20.34 -1.62 23.16
C ALA A 149 -18.91 -1.87 22.62
N ASP A 150 -17.92 -1.09 23.06
CA ASP A 150 -16.50 -1.16 22.67
C ASP A 150 -15.74 -2.26 23.42
N VAL A 151 -16.17 -3.50 23.28
CA VAL A 151 -15.45 -4.65 23.85
C VAL A 151 -14.43 -5.25 22.87
N ASP A 152 -14.48 -4.87 21.59
CA ASP A 152 -13.52 -5.30 20.57
C ASP A 152 -12.57 -4.16 20.22
N LYS A 153 -11.33 -4.38 20.64
CA LYS A 153 -10.22 -3.45 20.67
C LYS A 153 -9.52 -3.43 19.31
N SER A 154 -8.83 -2.34 18.95
CA SER A 154 -7.90 -2.41 17.81
C SER A 154 -6.98 -3.64 18.03
N PRO A 155 -6.83 -4.51 17.02
CA PRO A 155 -5.95 -5.66 17.15
C PRO A 155 -4.52 -5.16 17.38
N GLY A 156 -3.79 -5.83 18.28
CA GLY A 156 -2.34 -5.67 18.31
C GLY A 156 -1.75 -6.44 17.15
N ASN A 157 -1.12 -5.73 16.23
CA ASN A 157 -0.55 -6.31 15.02
C ASN A 157 0.93 -5.98 14.91
N CYS A 158 1.59 -6.83 14.13
CA CYS A 158 2.96 -6.71 13.70
C CYS A 158 3.99 -6.89 14.82
N SER A 159 5.24 -7.05 14.40
CA SER A 159 6.40 -6.97 15.29
C SER A 159 7.55 -6.30 14.55
N ALA A 160 8.26 -5.41 15.22
CA ALA A 160 9.40 -4.70 14.65
C ALA A 160 10.60 -4.70 15.59
N PHE A 161 11.80 -4.56 15.02
CA PHE A 161 13.01 -4.25 15.77
C PHE A 161 13.89 -3.28 15.00
N ILE A 162 14.68 -2.49 15.74
CA ILE A 162 15.73 -1.66 15.19
C ILE A 162 17.00 -1.81 16.04
N ALA A 163 18.15 -1.99 15.39
CA ALA A 163 19.47 -2.02 15.99
C ALA A 163 20.39 -1.04 15.27
N THR A 164 21.21 -0.30 16.02
CA THR A 164 22.15 0.70 15.49
C THR A 164 23.29 0.96 16.49
N GLY A 165 24.33 1.69 16.08
CA GLY A 165 25.46 2.06 16.93
C GLY A 165 26.21 0.84 17.46
N SER A 166 26.42 0.76 18.78
CA SER A 166 27.16 -0.37 19.37
C SER A 166 26.46 -1.73 19.25
N TYR A 167 25.20 -1.77 18.82
CA TYR A 167 24.45 -3.02 18.60
C TYR A 167 24.66 -3.61 17.20
N THR A 168 25.29 -2.88 16.27
CA THR A 168 25.64 -3.35 14.92
C THR A 168 27.15 -3.30 14.71
N ARG A 169 27.67 -4.09 13.76
CA ARG A 169 29.14 -4.29 13.60
C ARG A 169 29.86 -3.01 13.16
N ASP A 170 29.20 -2.20 12.35
CA ASP A 170 29.71 -1.00 11.70
C ASP A 170 28.99 0.28 12.17
N GLY A 171 28.03 0.17 13.08
CA GLY A 171 27.25 1.30 13.57
C GLY A 171 26.04 1.65 12.70
N GLU A 172 25.89 1.00 11.54
CA GLU A 172 24.78 1.21 10.60
C GLU A 172 23.45 0.69 11.18
N ILE A 173 22.35 1.04 10.52
CA ILE A 173 20.99 0.68 10.96
C ILE A 173 20.60 -0.69 10.40
N VAL A 174 20.09 -1.56 11.27
CA VAL A 174 19.36 -2.78 10.90
C VAL A 174 17.94 -2.66 11.41
N MET A 175 16.98 -2.64 10.50
CA MET A 175 15.54 -2.61 10.80
C MET A 175 14.88 -3.88 10.28
N GLY A 176 13.98 -4.46 11.06
CA GLY A 176 13.15 -5.58 10.63
C GLY A 176 11.71 -5.39 11.05
N HIS A 177 10.80 -5.82 10.19
CA HIS A 177 9.36 -5.75 10.39
C HIS A 177 8.74 -7.09 9.98
N ASN A 178 7.67 -7.49 10.68
CA ASN A 178 6.87 -8.64 10.33
C ASN A 178 5.39 -8.28 10.44
N ALA A 179 4.75 -8.11 9.30
CA ALA A 179 3.33 -7.80 9.18
C ALA A 179 2.45 -8.93 9.73
N TRP A 180 1.49 -8.61 10.61
CA TRP A 180 0.49 -9.56 11.09
C TRP A 180 -0.88 -9.17 10.55
N VAL A 181 -1.35 -9.94 9.57
CA VAL A 181 -2.64 -9.72 8.90
C VAL A 181 -3.31 -11.06 8.70
N ASP A 182 -4.64 -11.10 8.76
CA ASP A 182 -5.42 -12.29 8.41
C ASP A 182 -5.01 -12.82 7.03
N TYR A 183 -4.82 -14.14 6.88
CA TYR A 183 -4.28 -14.74 5.65
C TYR A 183 -5.03 -14.35 4.37
N VAL A 184 -6.35 -14.18 4.44
CA VAL A 184 -7.20 -13.77 3.30
C VAL A 184 -6.88 -12.36 2.80
N VAL A 185 -6.25 -11.51 3.62
CA VAL A 185 -5.76 -10.19 3.20
C VAL A 185 -4.24 -10.25 3.03
N GLY A 186 -3.53 -10.80 4.01
CA GLY A 186 -2.05 -10.79 4.07
C GLY A 186 -1.36 -11.51 2.91
N GLU A 187 -1.98 -12.51 2.27
CA GLU A 187 -1.37 -13.17 1.08
C GLU A 187 -1.16 -12.22 -0.12
N ARG A 188 -1.77 -11.03 -0.09
CA ARG A 188 -1.64 -9.99 -1.11
C ARG A 188 -0.64 -8.89 -0.74
N TRP A 189 -0.03 -8.94 0.45
CA TRP A 189 1.02 -8.02 0.87
C TRP A 189 2.37 -8.49 0.30
N ASN A 190 2.48 -8.44 -1.03
CA ASN A 190 3.61 -8.99 -1.78
C ASN A 190 4.12 -8.05 -2.87
N VAL A 191 3.82 -6.76 -2.77
CA VAL A 191 4.36 -5.73 -3.67
C VAL A 191 5.57 -5.08 -3.01
N ILE A 192 6.63 -4.86 -3.79
CA ILE A 192 7.73 -3.95 -3.44
C ILE A 192 7.62 -2.77 -4.41
N ALA A 193 7.28 -1.59 -3.90
CA ALA A 193 7.13 -0.38 -4.67
C ALA A 193 8.36 0.52 -4.56
N ASP A 194 9.05 0.72 -5.68
CA ASP A 194 10.10 1.70 -5.86
C ASP A 194 9.53 2.93 -6.57
N ILE A 195 9.35 4.04 -5.85
CA ILE A 195 8.63 5.22 -6.31
C ILE A 195 9.60 6.41 -6.40
N VAL A 196 9.72 6.98 -7.59
CA VAL A 196 10.53 8.17 -7.88
C VAL A 196 9.60 9.34 -8.25
N PRO A 197 9.08 10.09 -7.26
CA PRO A 197 8.21 11.23 -7.52
C PRO A 197 9.00 12.44 -8.04
N LEU A 198 8.33 13.32 -8.79
CA LEU A 198 8.91 14.61 -9.21
C LEU A 198 9.23 15.55 -8.03
N LYS A 199 8.61 15.34 -6.87
CA LYS A 199 8.75 16.16 -5.66
C LYS A 199 8.95 15.28 -4.44
N GLY A 200 9.80 15.71 -3.52
CA GLY A 200 10.15 14.91 -2.35
C GLY A 200 11.23 13.87 -2.67
N ASN A 201 11.26 12.82 -1.85
CA ASN A 201 12.26 11.77 -1.88
C ASN A 201 11.77 10.56 -2.70
N ARG A 202 12.73 9.80 -3.26
CA ARG A 202 12.47 8.45 -3.75
C ARG A 202 12.13 7.56 -2.56
N ILE A 203 11.20 6.64 -2.75
CA ILE A 203 10.66 5.77 -1.69
C ILE A 203 10.81 4.33 -2.14
N LEU A 204 11.27 3.47 -1.24
CA LEU A 204 11.21 2.04 -1.40
C LEU A 204 10.38 1.48 -0.24
N MET A 205 9.32 0.75 -0.54
CA MET A 205 8.43 0.20 0.48
C MET A 205 7.84 -1.13 0.04
N ASP A 206 7.45 -1.97 0.99
CA ASP A 206 6.41 -2.97 0.72
C ASP A 206 5.05 -2.30 0.62
N ALA A 207 4.09 -2.98 -0.03
CA ALA A 207 2.75 -2.44 -0.16
C ALA A 207 1.72 -3.53 -0.43
N PHE A 208 0.46 -3.16 -0.17
CA PHE A 208 -0.70 -3.83 -0.73
C PHE A 208 -1.01 -3.29 -2.15
N PRO A 209 -1.45 -4.12 -3.10
CA PRO A 209 -1.82 -3.67 -4.44
C PRO A 209 -2.85 -2.53 -4.41
N GLY A 210 -2.50 -1.39 -5.01
CA GLY A 210 -3.35 -0.20 -5.10
C GLY A 210 -3.26 0.72 -3.89
N PHE A 211 -2.41 0.42 -2.91
CA PHE A 211 -2.07 1.37 -1.86
C PHE A 211 -1.06 2.39 -2.38
N ILE A 212 -1.25 3.67 -2.03
CA ILE A 212 -0.24 4.70 -2.30
C ILE A 212 0.83 4.74 -1.20
N HIS A 213 0.51 4.19 -0.02
CA HIS A 213 1.39 4.02 1.14
C HIS A 213 1.76 2.54 1.34
N SER A 214 2.59 2.21 2.32
CA SER A 214 2.94 0.82 2.63
C SER A 214 1.76 0.07 3.28
N GLY A 215 1.27 0.58 4.42
CA GLY A 215 0.09 0.09 5.12
C GLY A 215 0.28 -1.16 5.97
N ASP A 216 1.32 -1.96 5.75
CA ASP A 216 1.96 -2.75 6.81
C ASP A 216 3.12 -1.98 7.46
N ASP A 217 3.59 -0.95 6.75
CA ASP A 217 4.51 0.09 7.18
C ASP A 217 5.93 -0.44 7.32
N PHE A 218 6.55 -0.72 6.18
CA PHE A 218 7.99 -0.83 6.03
C PHE A 218 8.46 -0.03 4.81
N ALA A 219 9.04 1.14 5.07
CA ALA A 219 9.50 2.04 4.03
C ALA A 219 10.86 2.64 4.35
N GLU A 220 11.60 2.98 3.31
CA GLU A 220 12.74 3.88 3.38
C GLU A 220 12.65 4.95 2.29
N ASN A 221 13.27 6.10 2.53
CA ASN A 221 13.33 7.16 1.53
C ASN A 221 14.77 7.61 1.24
N SER A 222 14.98 8.32 0.13
CA SER A 222 16.30 8.77 -0.32
C SER A 222 16.98 9.81 0.60
N ALA A 223 16.28 10.33 1.61
CA ALA A 223 16.89 11.16 2.66
C ALA A 223 17.47 10.31 3.81
N GLY A 224 17.37 8.98 3.74
CA GLY A 224 17.86 8.05 4.76
C GLY A 224 16.91 7.88 5.95
N ILE A 225 15.62 8.19 5.76
CA ILE A 225 14.59 7.93 6.78
C ILE A 225 14.05 6.52 6.58
N LEU A 226 14.14 5.70 7.62
CA LEU A 226 13.55 4.37 7.70
C LEU A 226 12.31 4.43 8.59
N ILE A 227 11.22 3.80 8.14
CA ILE A 227 9.90 3.90 8.74
C ILE A 227 9.38 2.48 8.95
N THR A 228 8.98 2.19 10.18
CA THR A 228 8.14 1.03 10.49
C THR A 228 7.28 1.25 11.72
N GLU A 229 6.17 0.52 11.82
CA GLU A 229 5.23 0.63 12.94
C GLU A 229 4.83 -0.74 13.50
N THR A 230 4.10 -0.70 14.62
CA THR A 230 3.35 -1.84 15.12
C THR A 230 2.09 -1.30 15.78
N THR A 231 0.92 -1.74 15.30
CA THR A 231 -0.36 -1.21 15.75
C THR A 231 -0.54 -1.32 17.27
N ILE A 232 -0.90 -0.22 17.93
CA ILE A 232 -1.12 -0.18 19.37
C ILE A 232 -2.45 -0.89 19.69
N ALA A 233 -2.33 -2.06 20.30
CA ALA A 233 -3.49 -2.81 20.79
C ALA A 233 -4.32 -1.96 21.75
N GLN A 234 -5.64 -2.09 21.68
CA GLN A 234 -6.56 -1.45 22.65
C GLN A 234 -6.65 0.07 22.58
N PHE A 235 -6.13 0.68 21.51
CA PHE A 235 -6.35 2.09 21.26
C PHE A 235 -7.84 2.40 21.10
N HIS A 236 -8.25 3.58 21.56
CA HIS A 236 -9.61 4.08 21.39
C HIS A 236 -9.58 5.54 20.96
N GLY A 237 -10.41 5.85 19.98
CA GLY A 237 -10.51 7.20 19.44
C GLY A 237 -10.61 7.17 17.93
N PHE A 238 -11.46 8.04 17.40
CA PHE A 238 -11.48 8.34 15.98
C PHE A 238 -12.11 9.73 15.80
N ASP A 239 -11.35 10.68 15.27
CA ASP A 239 -11.84 12.00 14.89
C ASP A 239 -12.22 12.01 13.40
N PRO A 240 -13.53 12.00 13.06
CA PRO A 240 -13.97 12.07 11.66
C PRO A 240 -13.63 13.40 10.98
N LYS A 241 -13.08 14.40 11.69
CA LYS A 241 -12.57 15.65 11.12
C LYS A 241 -11.06 15.62 10.85
N GLY A 242 -10.32 14.70 11.44
CA GLY A 242 -8.87 14.55 11.21
C GLY A 242 -8.53 13.99 9.83
N ILE A 243 -7.26 14.11 9.45
CA ILE A 243 -6.65 13.62 8.21
C ILE A 243 -6.41 12.11 8.35
N PRO A 244 -6.80 11.29 7.34
CA PRO A 244 -6.56 9.85 7.37
C PRO A 244 -5.08 9.52 7.57
N GLU A 245 -4.82 8.38 8.17
CA GLU A 245 -3.48 7.90 8.45
C GLU A 245 -2.69 7.66 7.16
N PHE A 246 -3.25 6.96 6.17
CA PHE A 246 -2.53 6.64 4.93
C PHE A 246 -2.03 7.87 4.17
N GLU A 247 -2.75 9.00 4.27
CA GLU A 247 -2.35 10.29 3.72
C GLU A 247 -1.12 10.85 4.44
N ARG A 248 -1.12 10.76 5.77
CA ARG A 248 -0.01 11.22 6.61
C ARG A 248 1.21 10.31 6.43
N ALA A 249 1.02 8.99 6.39
CA ALA A 249 2.06 7.99 6.13
C ALA A 249 2.74 8.24 4.79
N ARG A 250 1.95 8.24 3.70
CA ARG A 250 2.43 8.58 2.34
C ARG A 250 3.27 9.84 2.32
N LYS A 251 2.77 10.90 2.97
CA LYS A 251 3.44 12.19 3.03
C LYS A 251 4.73 12.16 3.82
N ALA A 252 4.78 11.39 4.90
CA ALA A 252 5.97 11.21 5.71
C ALA A 252 7.03 10.40 4.95
N GLU A 253 6.65 9.29 4.32
CA GLU A 253 7.51 8.50 3.43
C GLU A 253 8.16 9.40 2.36
N GLN A 254 7.37 10.25 1.71
CA GLN A 254 7.82 11.08 0.59
C GLN A 254 8.60 12.33 1.01
N TYR A 255 8.18 13.03 2.07
CA TYR A 255 8.67 14.39 2.36
C TYR A 255 9.48 14.52 3.65
N ALA A 256 9.57 13.50 4.51
CA ALA A 256 10.40 13.59 5.70
C ALA A 256 11.90 13.55 5.33
N ASN A 257 12.65 14.54 5.82
CA ASN A 257 14.12 14.57 5.72
C ASN A 257 14.80 14.43 7.09
N SER A 258 14.00 14.25 8.13
CA SER A 258 14.43 14.11 9.52
C SER A 258 13.33 13.43 10.34
N ILE A 259 13.69 12.95 11.53
CA ILE A 259 12.71 12.43 12.51
C ILE A 259 11.71 13.53 12.91
N ASP A 260 12.17 14.77 13.05
CA ASP A 260 11.30 15.90 13.40
C ASP A 260 10.28 16.20 12.28
N ASP A 261 10.68 16.08 11.02
CA ASP A 261 9.74 16.18 9.90
C ASP A 261 8.71 15.05 9.93
N PHE A 262 9.14 13.82 10.18
CA PHE A 262 8.25 12.67 10.31
C PHE A 262 7.22 12.90 11.41
N ILE A 263 7.65 13.28 12.62
CA ILE A 263 6.76 13.59 13.76
C ILE A 263 5.80 14.71 13.39
N ARG A 264 6.30 15.81 12.81
CA ARG A 264 5.46 16.95 12.42
C ARG A 264 4.40 16.56 11.39
N ILE A 265 4.74 15.74 10.40
CA ILE A 265 3.80 15.29 9.37
C ILE A 265 2.77 14.33 9.99
N MET A 266 3.22 13.30 10.71
CA MET A 266 2.35 12.26 11.27
C MET A 266 1.41 12.78 12.36
N THR A 267 1.81 13.78 13.14
CA THR A 267 0.96 14.35 14.20
C THR A 267 -0.02 15.40 13.69
N ASN A 268 0.21 15.98 12.50
CA ASN A 268 -0.63 17.03 11.96
C ASN A 268 -2.02 16.51 11.58
N GLY A 269 -3.05 17.06 12.23
CA GLY A 269 -4.44 16.71 11.94
C GLY A 269 -4.79 15.25 12.23
N ASN A 270 -4.06 14.58 13.13
CA ASN A 270 -4.26 13.17 13.47
C ASN A 270 -5.73 12.84 13.77
N ASN A 271 -6.25 11.80 13.11
CA ASN A 271 -7.61 11.32 13.30
C ASN A 271 -7.75 10.15 14.29
N GLY A 272 -6.64 9.64 14.84
CA GLY A 272 -6.63 8.47 15.73
C GLY A 272 -6.99 7.16 15.01
N GLY A 273 -7.08 7.16 13.68
CA GLY A 273 -7.19 5.94 12.89
C GLY A 273 -5.81 5.31 12.72
N TYR A 274 -5.80 3.97 12.69
CA TYR A 274 -4.60 3.14 12.53
C TYR A 274 -3.47 3.55 13.49
N ALA A 275 -3.76 3.41 14.78
CA ALA A 275 -2.94 3.90 15.89
C ALA A 275 -2.04 2.82 16.47
#